data_AF-A0A9X8X5D1-F1
#
_entry.id   AF-A0A9X8X5D1-F1
#
_cell.length_a   1.000
_cell.length_b   1.000
_cell.length_c   1.000
_cell.angle_alpha   90.00
_cell.angle_beta   90.00
_cell.angle_gamma   90.00
#
_symmetry.space_group_name_H-M   'P 1'
#
loop_
_entity.id
_entity.type
_entity.pdbx_description
1 polymer ?
#
loop_
_entity_poly.entity_id
_entity_poly.type
_entity_poly.pdbx_seq_one_letter_code
_entity_poly.pdbx_strand_id
1 'polypeptide(L)'
;MYFILVHIPISRPRGIPSGTKDIKRGENYMRWQYNHLNTTPYLHPSQELRSMYNESRSRAETESILNHMKNHEVYDRKEYKGYFSLSQVLEEDLYGEEEDILNWEILMDCYEVVLTRKGIAFREKEEEE
;
A
#
# COMPACT_ATOMS: atom_id res chain seq x y z
N MET A 1 -42.35 52.40 14.89
CA MET A 1 -41.61 51.83 16.04
C MET A 1 -40.96 50.54 15.53
N TYR A 2 -39.67 50.61 15.21
CA TYR A 2 -38.91 49.50 14.62
C TYR A 2 -38.58 48.46 15.68
N PHE A 3 -39.03 47.22 15.51
CA PHE A 3 -38.55 46.06 16.28
C PHE A 3 -37.48 45.35 15.46
N ILE A 4 -36.22 45.46 15.90
CA ILE A 4 -35.13 44.56 15.48
C ILE A 4 -34.53 44.04 16.78
N LEU A 5 -34.69 42.74 17.05
CA LEU A 5 -33.77 41.93 17.85
C LEU A 5 -34.28 40.48 17.88
N VAL A 6 -33.73 39.64 17.00
CA VAL A 6 -33.74 38.20 17.20
C VAL A 6 -32.28 37.77 17.39
N HIS A 7 -31.84 37.73 18.65
CA HIS A 7 -30.66 36.97 19.02
C HIS A 7 -31.06 35.50 19.08
N ILE A 8 -30.58 34.71 18.13
CA ILE A 8 -30.67 33.26 18.15
C ILE A 8 -29.51 32.76 19.02
N PRO A 9 -29.73 32.14 20.20
CA PRO A 9 -28.67 31.41 20.85
C PRO A 9 -28.41 30.12 20.05
N ILE A 10 -27.28 30.08 19.36
CA ILE A 10 -26.76 28.88 18.69
C ILE A 10 -26.43 27.86 19.78
N SER A 11 -27.32 26.87 19.94
CA SER A 11 -27.02 25.62 20.63
C SER A 11 -25.79 24.95 20.01
N ARG A 12 -24.79 24.66 20.83
CA ARG A 12 -23.79 23.61 20.55
C ARG A 12 -23.66 22.72 21.78
N PRO A 13 -24.17 21.48 21.78
CA PRO A 13 -23.50 20.43 22.52
C PRO A 13 -22.36 19.89 21.64
N ARG A 14 -21.12 20.17 22.05
CA ARG A 14 -19.97 19.34 21.66
C ARG A 14 -20.15 18.00 22.37
N GLY A 15 -20.68 17.01 21.66
CA GLY A 15 -20.58 15.63 22.10
C GLY A 15 -19.12 15.20 22.02
N ILE A 16 -18.53 14.85 23.15
CA ILE A 16 -17.29 14.08 23.20
C ILE A 16 -17.67 12.68 22.70
N PRO A 17 -17.06 12.14 21.62
CA PRO A 17 -17.40 10.82 21.15
C PRO A 17 -17.06 9.80 22.25
N SER A 18 -18.10 9.18 22.79
CA SER A 18 -18.00 8.14 23.82
C SER A 18 -18.55 6.86 23.21
N GLY A 19 -17.66 5.91 22.92
CA GLY A 19 -18.09 4.54 22.62
C GLY A 19 -17.17 3.81 21.66
N THR A 20 -16.66 2.67 22.12
CA THR A 20 -16.05 1.60 21.32
C THR A 20 -16.91 1.16 20.12
N LYS A 21 -18.22 1.46 20.13
CA LYS A 21 -19.16 1.20 19.03
C LYS A 21 -18.94 2.12 17.82
N ASP A 22 -18.63 3.40 18.05
CA ASP A 22 -18.37 4.35 16.96
C ASP A 22 -17.02 4.07 16.29
N ILE A 23 -16.03 3.64 17.08
CA ILE A 23 -14.73 3.17 16.59
C ILE A 23 -14.91 1.92 15.71
N LYS A 24 -15.65 0.91 16.19
CA LYS A 24 -15.92 -0.31 15.39
C LYS A 24 -16.77 -0.02 14.14
N ARG A 25 -17.67 0.96 14.18
CA ARG A 25 -18.43 1.40 13.00
C ARG A 25 -17.51 2.05 11.97
N GLY A 26 -16.59 2.92 12.42
CA GLY A 26 -15.56 3.51 11.57
C GLY A 26 -14.63 2.47 10.95
N GLU A 27 -14.15 1.50 11.73
CA GLU A 27 -13.29 0.41 11.23
C GLU A 27 -14.00 -0.48 10.20
N ASN A 28 -15.26 -0.84 10.43
CA ASN A 28 -16.04 -1.60 9.45
C ASN A 28 -16.33 -0.80 8.17
N TYR A 29 -16.52 0.52 8.30
CA TYR A 29 -16.68 1.42 7.16
C TYR A 29 -15.40 1.50 6.32
N MET A 30 -14.23 1.65 6.95
CA MET A 30 -12.95 1.66 6.23
C MET A 30 -12.68 0.34 5.49
N ARG A 31 -12.97 -0.80 6.13
CA ARG A 31 -12.84 -2.13 5.49
C ARG A 31 -13.74 -2.31 4.28
N TRP A 32 -14.94 -1.75 4.32
CA TRP A 32 -15.85 -1.77 3.17
C TRP A 32 -15.27 -0.98 1.99
N GLN A 33 -14.58 0.13 2.24
CA GLN A 33 -13.99 0.95 1.19
C GLN A 33 -12.95 0.19 0.36
N TYR A 34 -12.05 -0.60 0.99
CA TYR A 34 -11.06 -1.39 0.23
C TYR A 34 -11.70 -2.38 -0.74
N ASN A 35 -12.76 -3.07 -0.30
CA ASN A 35 -13.48 -4.04 -1.14
C ASN A 35 -14.18 -3.38 -2.34
N HIS A 36 -14.57 -2.12 -2.21
CA HIS A 36 -15.32 -1.40 -3.25
C HIS A 36 -14.44 -0.48 -4.09
N LEU A 37 -13.19 -0.23 -3.67
CA LEU A 37 -12.26 0.68 -4.34
C LEU A 37 -12.17 0.37 -5.84
N ASN A 38 -11.96 -0.90 -6.17
CA ASN A 38 -11.81 -1.41 -7.53
C ASN A 38 -13.11 -1.51 -8.34
N THR A 39 -14.26 -1.22 -7.73
CA THR A 39 -15.57 -1.20 -8.43
C THR A 39 -15.93 0.19 -8.93
N THR A 40 -15.20 1.21 -8.48
CA THR A 40 -15.46 2.59 -8.87
C THR A 40 -14.93 2.86 -10.29
N PRO A 41 -15.65 3.65 -11.11
CA PRO A 41 -15.21 3.97 -12.46
C PRO A 41 -14.19 5.13 -12.50
N TYR A 42 -13.86 5.73 -11.36
CA TYR A 42 -13.01 6.92 -11.28
C TYR A 42 -11.78 6.68 -10.42
N LEU A 43 -10.69 7.35 -10.79
CA LEU A 43 -9.43 7.29 -10.04
C LEU A 43 -9.54 8.13 -8.76
N HIS A 44 -9.23 7.51 -7.63
CA HIS A 44 -9.13 8.21 -6.35
C HIS A 44 -7.81 8.99 -6.31
N PRO A 45 -7.79 10.23 -5.79
CA PRO A 45 -6.56 11.02 -5.65
C PRO A 45 -5.45 10.27 -4.92
N SER A 46 -4.21 10.45 -5.36
CA SER A 46 -3.04 9.79 -4.74
C SER A 46 -2.90 10.08 -3.25
N GLN A 47 -3.32 11.26 -2.78
CA GLN A 47 -3.29 11.61 -1.36
C GLN A 47 -4.31 10.80 -0.55
N GLU A 48 -5.49 10.53 -1.11
CA GLU A 48 -6.51 9.70 -0.49
C GLU A 48 -6.04 8.24 -0.42
N LEU A 49 -5.52 7.70 -1.51
CA LEU A 49 -4.94 6.35 -1.56
C LEU A 49 -3.78 6.20 -0.57
N ARG A 50 -2.97 7.23 -0.37
CA ARG A 50 -1.90 7.24 0.65
C ARG A 50 -2.47 7.26 2.07
N SER A 51 -3.56 7.97 2.32
CA SER A 51 -4.25 7.92 3.62
C SER A 51 -4.79 6.53 3.90
N MET A 52 -5.43 5.91 2.90
CA MET A 52 -5.89 4.52 3.00
C MET A 52 -4.71 3.59 3.29
N TYR A 53 -3.60 3.69 2.54
CA TYR A 53 -2.40 2.87 2.80
C TYR A 53 -1.92 2.99 4.24
N ASN A 54 -1.81 4.20 4.80
CA ASN A 54 -1.38 4.42 6.18
C ASN A 54 -2.34 3.81 7.22
N GLU A 55 -3.60 3.62 6.86
CA GLU A 55 -4.63 3.00 7.71
C GLU A 55 -4.80 1.50 7.45
N SER A 56 -4.16 0.97 6.41
CA SER A 56 -4.21 -0.44 6.06
C SER A 56 -3.56 -1.28 7.17
N ARG A 57 -4.16 -2.45 7.44
CA ARG A 57 -3.70 -3.38 8.48
C ARG A 57 -3.43 -4.78 7.94
N SER A 58 -3.62 -4.98 6.65
CA SER A 58 -3.47 -6.28 6.01
C SER A 58 -2.97 -6.13 4.59
N ARG A 59 -2.21 -7.14 4.14
CA ARG A 59 -1.72 -7.26 2.77
C ARG A 59 -2.82 -7.13 1.72
N ALA A 60 -4.01 -7.69 1.98
CA ALA A 60 -5.15 -7.61 1.06
C ALA A 60 -5.69 -6.18 0.87
N GLU A 61 -5.66 -5.35 1.92
CA GLU A 61 -6.04 -3.94 1.84
C GLU A 61 -5.01 -3.15 1.02
N THR A 62 -3.72 -3.41 1.24
CA THR A 62 -2.60 -2.84 0.44
C THR A 62 -2.69 -3.25 -1.04
N GLU A 63 -2.95 -4.54 -1.32
CA GLU A 63 -3.17 -5.06 -2.67
C GLU A 63 -4.40 -4.41 -3.34
N SER A 64 -5.45 -4.11 -2.57
CA SER A 64 -6.64 -3.43 -3.10
C SER A 64 -6.31 -2.03 -3.61
N ILE A 65 -5.47 -1.27 -2.89
CA ILE A 65 -4.98 0.05 -3.31
C ILE A 65 -4.11 -0.07 -4.57
N LEU A 66 -3.18 -1.02 -4.59
CA LEU A 66 -2.29 -1.26 -5.73
C LEU A 66 -3.08 -1.62 -6.99
N ASN A 67 -4.07 -2.51 -6.86
CA ASN A 67 -4.95 -2.89 -7.97
C ASN A 67 -5.77 -1.72 -8.48
N HIS A 68 -6.20 -0.80 -7.61
CA HIS A 68 -6.92 0.40 -8.03
C HIS A 68 -6.07 1.26 -8.94
N MET A 69 -4.81 1.46 -8.57
CA MET A 69 -3.85 2.21 -9.40
C MET A 69 -3.54 1.51 -10.72
N LYS A 70 -3.47 0.17 -10.73
CA LYS A 70 -3.27 -0.63 -11.96
C LYS A 70 -4.47 -0.55 -12.90
N ASN A 71 -5.69 -0.67 -12.38
CA ASN A 71 -6.93 -0.60 -13.16
C ASN A 71 -7.12 0.76 -13.84
N HIS A 72 -6.61 1.83 -13.23
CA HIS A 72 -6.61 3.18 -13.78
C HIS A 72 -5.33 3.53 -14.55
N GLU A 73 -4.45 2.56 -14.79
CA GLU A 73 -3.22 2.70 -15.56
C GLU A 73 -2.27 3.80 -15.05
N VAL A 74 -2.33 4.17 -13.76
CA VAL A 74 -1.44 5.17 -13.14
C VAL A 74 -0.29 4.56 -12.34
N TYR A 75 -0.30 3.24 -12.22
CA TYR A 75 0.75 2.47 -11.56
C TYR A 75 2.11 2.63 -12.26
N ASP A 76 3.16 2.87 -11.47
CA ASP A 76 4.57 3.00 -11.91
C ASP A 76 4.84 4.03 -13.03
N ARG A 77 3.90 4.95 -13.28
CA ARG A 77 4.06 6.01 -14.28
C ARG A 77 4.68 7.26 -13.68
N LYS A 78 5.94 7.56 -14.07
CA LYS A 78 6.72 8.72 -13.59
C LYS A 78 6.05 10.08 -13.85
N GLU A 79 5.20 10.17 -14.87
CA GLU A 79 4.40 11.36 -15.19
C GLU A 79 3.45 11.74 -14.04
N TYR A 80 2.98 10.74 -13.29
CA TYR A 80 2.07 10.88 -12.18
C TYR A 80 2.80 10.75 -10.84
N LYS A 81 3.64 11.74 -10.52
CA LYS A 81 4.55 11.73 -9.34
C LYS A 81 3.94 11.22 -8.04
N GLY A 82 2.71 11.64 -7.72
CA GLY A 82 2.01 11.21 -6.50
C GLY A 82 1.74 9.71 -6.46
N TYR A 83 1.25 9.17 -7.57
CA TYR A 83 0.98 7.75 -7.75
C TYR A 83 2.26 6.94 -7.87
N PHE A 84 3.25 7.43 -8.63
CA PHE A 84 4.57 6.81 -8.74
C PHE A 84 5.25 6.65 -7.37
N SER A 85 5.26 7.70 -6.55
CA SER A 85 5.83 7.61 -5.19
C SER A 85 5.08 6.65 -4.28
N LEU A 86 3.79 6.40 -4.55
CA LEU A 86 2.99 5.45 -3.78
C LEU A 86 3.22 4.02 -4.28
N SER A 87 3.33 3.79 -5.59
CA SER A 87 3.59 2.46 -6.14
C SER A 87 4.90 1.87 -5.63
N GLN A 88 5.96 2.68 -5.57
CA GLN A 88 7.27 2.24 -5.04
C GLN A 88 7.18 1.79 -3.58
N VAL A 89 6.39 2.50 -2.75
CA VAL A 89 6.18 2.15 -1.34
C VAL A 89 5.34 0.87 -1.22
N LEU A 90 4.30 0.73 -2.03
CA LEU A 90 3.43 -0.45 -2.03
C LEU A 90 4.16 -1.70 -2.54
N GLU A 91 5.02 -1.56 -3.56
CA GLU A 91 5.84 -2.67 -4.06
C GLU A 91 6.81 -3.16 -3.00
N GLU A 92 7.52 -2.24 -2.34
CA GLU A 92 8.43 -2.59 -1.24
C GLU A 92 7.69 -3.26 -0.07
N ASP A 93 6.51 -2.77 0.31
CA ASP A 93 5.74 -3.36 1.42
C ASP A 93 5.17 -4.74 1.08
N LEU A 94 4.82 -4.99 -0.19
CA LEU A 94 4.24 -6.26 -0.64
C LEU A 94 5.30 -7.29 -1.05
N TYR A 95 6.44 -6.85 -1.58
CA TYR A 95 7.44 -7.67 -2.28
C TYR A 95 8.90 -7.32 -1.91
N GLY A 96 9.16 -6.30 -1.10
CA GLY A 96 10.51 -5.82 -0.73
C GLY A 96 11.32 -6.77 0.16
N GLU A 97 10.78 -7.95 0.47
CA GLU A 97 11.50 -9.08 1.07
C GLU A 97 11.38 -10.35 0.21
N GLU A 98 11.50 -10.24 -1.11
CA GLU A 98 11.91 -11.42 -1.88
C GLU A 98 13.41 -11.66 -1.62
N GLU A 99 13.72 -12.41 -0.56
CA GLU A 99 14.87 -13.31 -0.65
C GLU A 99 14.60 -14.18 -1.88
N ASP A 100 15.32 -13.91 -2.97
CA ASP A 100 15.36 -14.83 -4.10
C ASP A 100 15.82 -16.19 -3.55
N ILE A 101 14.86 -17.11 -3.35
CA ILE A 101 15.17 -18.51 -3.09
C ILE A 101 15.77 -19.04 -4.38
N LEU A 102 17.06 -18.82 -4.52
CA LEU A 102 17.84 -19.35 -5.63
C LEU A 102 17.71 -20.87 -5.57
N ASN A 103 17.09 -21.44 -6.60
CA ASN A 103 16.99 -22.89 -6.70
C ASN A 103 18.41 -23.46 -6.64
N TRP A 104 18.65 -24.34 -5.66
CA TRP A 104 19.94 -24.99 -5.45
C TRP A 104 20.45 -25.68 -6.72
N GLU A 105 19.55 -26.22 -7.54
CA GLU A 105 19.88 -26.85 -8.82
C GLU A 105 20.43 -25.82 -9.82
N ILE A 106 19.79 -24.64 -9.94
CA ILE A 106 20.24 -23.56 -10.85
C ILE A 106 21.61 -23.02 -10.39
N LEU A 107 21.81 -22.85 -9.08
CA LEU A 107 23.11 -22.43 -8.54
C LEU A 107 24.22 -23.44 -8.84
N MET A 108 23.92 -24.73 -8.72
CA MET A 108 24.85 -25.82 -9.04
C MET A 108 25.14 -25.92 -10.54
N ASP A 109 24.19 -25.52 -11.39
CA ASP A 109 24.38 -25.47 -12.84
C ASP A 109 25.28 -24.31 -13.26
N CYS A 110 25.15 -23.12 -12.66
CA CYS A 110 25.92 -21.94 -13.04
C CYS A 110 27.27 -21.79 -12.32
N TYR A 111 27.42 -22.35 -11.10
CA TYR A 111 28.59 -22.12 -10.26
C TYR A 111 29.21 -23.42 -9.73
N GLU A 112 30.53 -23.44 -9.65
CA GLU A 112 31.31 -24.42 -8.90
C GLU A 112 31.59 -23.93 -7.48
N VAL A 113 31.43 -24.83 -6.51
CA VAL A 113 31.78 -24.58 -5.11
C VAL A 113 33.24 -24.96 -4.88
N VAL A 114 34.07 -23.97 -4.56
CA VAL A 114 35.52 -24.12 -4.36
C VAL A 114 35.91 -23.84 -2.91
N LEU A 115 36.63 -24.77 -2.30
CA LEU A 115 37.22 -24.55 -0.97
C LEU A 115 38.58 -23.85 -1.10
N THR A 116 38.68 -22.64 -0.55
CA THR A 116 39.91 -21.85 -0.54
C THR A 116 40.50 -21.77 0.87
N ARG A 117 41.73 -21.25 0.99
CA ARG A 117 42.35 -20.96 2.32
C ARG A 117 41.57 -19.94 3.16
N LYS A 118 40.64 -19.20 2.55
CA LYS A 118 39.77 -18.22 3.22
C LYS A 118 38.36 -18.77 3.51
N GLY A 119 38.04 -19.99 3.08
CA GLY A 119 36.71 -20.59 3.21
C GLY A 119 36.11 -21.02 1.86
N ILE A 120 34.81 -21.33 1.86
CA ILE A 120 34.04 -21.70 0.68
C ILE A 120 33.81 -20.45 -0.20
N ALA A 121 34.05 -20.59 -1.50
CA ALA A 121 33.77 -19.58 -2.51
C ALA A 121 33.02 -20.21 -3.69
N PHE A 122 32.33 -19.40 -4.46
CA PHE A 122 31.66 -19.81 -5.70
C PHE A 122 32.43 -19.25 -6.89
N ARG A 123 32.61 -20.06 -7.93
CA ARG A 123 33.23 -19.67 -9.20
C ARG A 123 32.26 -19.98 -10.33
N GLU A 124 32.03 -19.03 -11.23
CA GLU A 124 31.17 -19.23 -12.40
C GLU A 124 31.78 -20.29 -13.33
N LYS A 125 30.96 -21.21 -13.84
CA LYS A 125 31.39 -22.17 -14.85
C LYS A 125 31.53 -21.44 -16.18
N GLU A 126 32.62 -21.69 -16.89
CA GLU A 126 32.71 -21.28 -18.29
C GLU A 126 31.75 -22.18 -19.10
N GLU A 127 30.84 -21.58 -19.87
CA GLU A 127 30.02 -22.34 -20.83
C GLU A 127 30.97 -22.98 -21.85
N GLU A 128 31.00 -24.32 -21.90
CA GLU A 128 31.63 -25.03 -23.02
C GLU A 128 30.78 -24.78 -24.28
N GLU A 129 31.32 -24.00 -25.23
CA GLU A 129 30.75 -23.78 -26.58
C GLU A 129 30.55 -25.09 -27.38
#